data_AF-A0A368EY47-F1
#
_entry.id   AF-A0A368EY47-F1
#
_cell.length_a   1.000
_cell.length_b   1.000
_cell.length_c   1.000
_cell.angle_alpha   90.00
_cell.angle_beta   90.00
_cell.angle_gamma   90.00
#
_symmetry.space_group_name_H-M   'P 1'
#
loop_
_entity.id
_entity.type
_entity.pdbx_description
1 polymer ?
#
loop_
_entity_poly.entity_id
_entity_poly.type
_entity_poly.pdbx_seq_one_letter_code
_entity_poly.pdbx_strand_id
1 'polypeptide(L)'
;MEVYDGAHMDKLKPDQKETAIKDVPGLLEIAAFGLFYTGTFAGPQFSLNKFRSVVNGDWLDEKRQPRASAYDASLRRFVGGCIYMAINQIGCAWLPNSYFNTSEFYVSFCTHSLQSHLCSI
;
A
#
# COMPACT_ATOMS: atom_id res chain seq x y z
N MET A 1 -7.94 -2.83 -16.36
CA MET A 1 -7.06 -3.99 -16.60
C MET A 1 -6.06 -3.59 -17.68
N GLU A 2 -4.78 -3.48 -17.34
CA GLU A 2 -3.73 -2.87 -18.19
C GLU A 2 -3.41 -3.69 -19.46
N VAL A 3 -3.64 -5.00 -19.43
CA VAL A 3 -3.35 -5.93 -20.54
C VAL A 3 -4.21 -5.65 -21.79
N TYR A 4 -5.44 -5.17 -21.60
CA TYR A 4 -6.35 -4.86 -22.71
C TYR A 4 -6.18 -3.43 -23.26
N ASP A 5 -5.44 -2.59 -22.56
CA ASP A 5 -5.29 -1.16 -22.85
C ASP A 5 -4.37 -0.89 -24.05
N GLY A 6 -3.36 -1.74 -24.24
CA GLY A 6 -2.39 -1.61 -25.34
C GLY A 6 -2.96 -1.82 -26.73
N ALA A 7 -4.08 -2.53 -26.86
CA ALA A 7 -4.70 -2.84 -28.16
C ALA A 7 -5.60 -1.72 -28.70
N HIS A 8 -6.05 -0.78 -27.86
CA HIS A 8 -7.05 0.24 -28.22
C HIS A 8 -6.64 1.67 -27.80
N MET A 9 -5.40 2.06 -28.08
CA MET A 9 -4.81 3.34 -27.65
C MET A 9 -5.59 4.60 -28.07
N ASP A 10 -6.39 4.53 -29.13
CA ASP A 10 -7.19 5.65 -29.63
C ASP A 10 -8.37 6.01 -28.72
N LYS A 11 -8.90 5.04 -27.96
CA LYS A 11 -10.08 5.21 -27.09
C LYS A 11 -9.73 5.49 -25.62
N LEU A 12 -8.44 5.48 -25.28
CA LEU A 12 -7.98 5.62 -23.91
C LEU A 12 -7.99 7.07 -23.43
N LYS A 13 -8.31 7.25 -22.14
CA LYS A 13 -8.05 8.50 -21.42
C LYS A 13 -6.53 8.74 -21.32
N PRO A 14 -6.10 10.01 -21.21
CA PRO A 14 -4.67 10.35 -21.15
C PRO A 14 -3.89 9.57 -20.08
N ASP A 15 -4.45 9.44 -18.87
CA ASP A 15 -3.80 8.69 -17.78
C ASP A 15 -3.63 7.19 -18.09
N GLN A 16 -4.59 6.61 -18.81
CA GLN A 16 -4.56 5.21 -19.20
C GLN A 16 -3.50 4.94 -20.27
N LYS A 17 -3.26 5.92 -21.17
CA LYS A 17 -2.20 5.81 -22.19
C LYS A 17 -0.81 5.74 -21.58
N GLU A 18 -0.60 6.37 -20.43
CA GLU A 18 0.69 6.33 -19.73
C GLU A 18 0.95 4.95 -19.09
N THR A 19 -0.10 4.27 -18.64
CA THR A 19 -0.01 2.93 -18.03
C THR A 19 -0.19 1.77 -19.01
N ALA A 20 -0.52 2.07 -20.27
CA ALA A 20 -0.82 1.05 -21.27
C ALA A 20 0.39 0.16 -21.58
N ILE A 21 0.17 -1.15 -21.55
CA ILE A 21 1.19 -2.16 -21.86
C ILE A 21 1.22 -2.35 -23.38
N LYS A 22 2.29 -1.88 -24.03
CA LYS A 22 2.47 -2.01 -25.49
C LYS A 22 3.04 -3.37 -25.89
N ASP A 23 3.97 -3.87 -25.11
CA ASP A 23 4.68 -5.13 -25.35
C ASP A 23 4.25 -6.22 -24.38
N VAL A 24 3.97 -7.41 -24.91
CA VAL A 24 3.54 -8.57 -24.12
C VAL A 24 4.61 -8.92 -23.08
N PRO A 25 4.26 -8.97 -21.78
CA PRO A 25 5.23 -9.30 -20.73
C PRO A 25 5.64 -10.77 -20.77
N GLY A 26 6.92 -11.02 -20.49
CA GLY A 26 7.43 -12.38 -20.34
C GLY A 26 6.98 -13.03 -19.02
N LEU A 27 6.98 -14.37 -18.95
CA LEU A 27 6.60 -15.08 -17.73
C LEU A 27 7.48 -14.71 -16.53
N LEU A 28 8.78 -14.53 -16.76
CA LEU A 28 9.72 -14.10 -15.72
C LEU A 28 9.42 -12.69 -15.21
N GLU A 29 8.99 -11.78 -16.09
CA GLU A 29 8.64 -10.42 -15.73
C GLU A 29 7.39 -10.37 -14.86
N ILE A 30 6.38 -11.17 -15.20
CA ILE A 30 5.15 -11.31 -14.42
C ILE A 30 5.46 -11.90 -13.03
N ALA A 31 6.32 -12.91 -12.97
CA ALA A 31 6.76 -13.50 -11.70
C ALA A 31 7.53 -12.48 -10.85
N ALA A 32 8.45 -11.71 -11.44
CA ALA A 32 9.20 -10.67 -10.76
C ALA A 32 8.29 -9.55 -10.23
N PHE A 33 7.29 -9.15 -11.00
CA PHE A 33 6.31 -8.14 -10.59
C PHE A 33 5.39 -8.65 -9.47
N GLY A 34 4.89 -9.90 -9.57
CA GLY A 34 4.00 -10.49 -8.57
C GLY A 34 4.69 -10.79 -7.23
N LEU A 35 5.97 -11.17 -7.27
CA LEU A 35 6.78 -11.45 -6.08
C LEU A 35 7.58 -10.23 -5.58
N PHE A 36 7.34 -9.05 -6.15
CA PHE A 36 8.02 -7.84 -5.70
C PHE A 36 7.53 -7.46 -4.30
N TYR A 37 8.46 -7.38 -3.34
CA TYR A 37 8.17 -7.20 -1.91
C TYR A 37 7.18 -6.07 -1.59
N THR A 38 7.22 -4.96 -2.32
CA THR A 38 6.30 -3.84 -2.06
C THR A 38 4.85 -4.13 -2.46
N GLY A 39 4.62 -5.10 -3.34
CA GLY A 39 3.29 -5.51 -3.81
C GLY A 39 2.79 -6.82 -3.20
N THR A 40 3.64 -7.63 -2.56
CA THR A 40 3.25 -8.96 -2.09
C THR A 40 2.25 -8.93 -0.92
N PHE A 41 2.37 -7.98 0.01
CA PHE A 41 1.51 -7.94 1.21
C PHE A 41 0.15 -7.25 1.03
N ALA A 42 0.05 -6.30 0.09
CA ALA A 42 -1.16 -5.50 -0.14
C ALA A 42 -1.73 -5.65 -1.56
N GLY A 43 -1.13 -6.52 -2.39
CA GLY A 43 -1.36 -6.59 -3.82
C GLY A 43 -0.58 -5.52 -4.60
N PRO A 44 -0.47 -5.68 -5.93
CA PRO A 44 0.23 -4.71 -6.78
C PRO A 44 -0.53 -3.38 -6.82
N GLN A 45 0.04 -2.36 -6.17
CA GLN A 45 -0.52 -0.99 -6.12
C GLN A 45 0.02 -0.05 -7.21
N PHE A 46 0.92 -0.54 -8.05
CA PHE A 46 1.52 0.21 -9.15
C PHE A 46 1.44 -0.62 -10.43
N SER A 47 1.43 0.06 -11.57
CA SER A 47 1.29 -0.56 -12.89
C SER A 47 2.54 -1.33 -13.31
N LEU A 48 2.37 -2.32 -14.20
CA LEU A 48 3.50 -3.07 -14.75
C LEU A 48 4.44 -2.15 -15.54
N ASN A 49 3.91 -1.12 -16.21
CA ASN A 49 4.73 -0.16 -16.95
C ASN A 49 5.66 0.64 -16.01
N LYS A 50 5.17 1.02 -14.81
CA LYS A 50 6.02 1.65 -13.79
C LYS A 50 7.09 0.69 -13.28
N PHE A 51 6.77 -0.59 -13.09
CA PHE A 51 7.76 -1.60 -12.73
C PHE A 51 8.90 -1.68 -13.76
N ARG A 52 8.55 -1.75 -15.06
CA ARG A 52 9.53 -1.75 -16.16
C ARG A 52 10.45 -0.53 -16.08
N SER A 53 9.90 0.66 -15.88
CA SER A 53 10.70 1.89 -15.79
C SER A 53 11.71 1.88 -14.62
N VAL A 54 11.36 1.24 -13.50
CA VAL A 54 12.24 1.08 -12.34
C VAL A 54 13.34 0.06 -12.64
N VAL A 55 12.99 -1.08 -13.25
CA VAL A 55 13.95 -2.15 -13.61
C VAL A 55 14.93 -1.68 -14.69
N ASN A 56 14.44 -0.90 -15.67
CA ASN A 56 15.26 -0.32 -16.74
C ASN A 56 16.19 0.80 -16.23
N GLY A 57 15.90 1.36 -15.05
CA GLY A 57 16.72 2.40 -14.44
C GLY A 57 16.39 3.81 -14.89
N ASP A 58 15.20 4.06 -15.45
CA ASP A 58 14.77 5.38 -15.94
C ASP A 58 14.73 6.45 -14.83
N TRP A 59 14.70 6.01 -13.57
CA TRP A 59 14.65 6.85 -12.38
C TRP A 59 16.02 7.13 -11.76
N LEU A 60 17.08 6.53 -12.29
CA LEU A 60 18.45 6.74 -11.82
C LEU A 60 19.01 8.07 -12.39
N ASP A 61 20.09 8.54 -11.76
CA ASP A 61 20.87 9.67 -12.26
C ASP A 61 21.80 9.26 -13.42
N GLU A 62 22.48 10.21 -14.07
CA GLU A 62 23.41 9.96 -15.19
C GLU A 62 24.49 8.91 -14.87
N LYS A 63 24.86 8.81 -13.58
CA LYS A 63 25.84 7.84 -13.06
C LYS A 63 25.23 6.49 -12.64
N ARG A 64 23.96 6.24 -13.00
CA ARG A 64 23.17 5.09 -12.55
C ARG A 64 23.09 4.93 -11.03
N GLN A 65 23.07 6.05 -10.31
CA GLN A 65 22.93 6.08 -8.85
C GLN A 65 21.52 6.55 -8.46
N PRO A 66 20.98 6.11 -7.32
CA PRO A 66 19.74 6.68 -6.79
C PRO A 66 19.91 8.18 -6.53
N ARG A 67 18.92 8.98 -6.93
CA ARG A 67 18.94 10.44 -6.73
C ARG A 67 19.00 10.79 -5.25
N ALA A 68 19.73 11.86 -4.89
CA ALA A 68 19.84 12.32 -3.50
C ALA A 68 18.48 12.54 -2.82
N SER A 69 17.49 13.04 -3.56
CA SER A 69 16.11 13.24 -3.07
C SER A 69 15.38 11.94 -2.71
N ALA A 70 15.74 10.81 -3.32
CA ALA A 70 15.15 9.52 -3.00
C ALA A 70 15.60 9.02 -1.62
N TYR A 71 16.83 9.33 -1.21
CA TYR A 71 17.33 8.98 0.12
C TYR A 71 16.60 9.74 1.22
N ASP A 72 16.40 11.05 1.06
CA ASP A 72 15.67 11.85 2.05
C ASP A 72 14.22 11.35 2.21
N ALA A 73 13.53 11.13 1.09
CA ALA A 73 12.16 10.63 1.11
C ALA A 73 12.03 9.23 1.73
N SER A 74 12.97 8.33 1.44
CA SER A 74 12.96 6.96 1.99
C SER A 74 13.28 6.96 3.48
N LEU A 75 14.27 7.74 3.93
CA LEU A 75 14.63 7.86 5.33
C LEU A 75 13.48 8.43 6.16
N ARG A 76 12.82 9.49 5.67
CA ARG A 76 11.67 10.09 6.38
C ARG A 76 10.51 9.11 6.52
N ARG A 77 10.22 8.31 5.48
CA ARG A 77 9.17 7.27 5.52
C ARG A 77 9.54 6.14 6.46
N PHE A 78 10.79 5.70 6.45
CA PHE A 78 11.29 4.65 7.32
C PHE A 78 11.19 5.06 8.80
N VAL A 79 11.69 6.25 9.14
CA VAL A 79 11.62 6.79 10.51
C VAL A 79 10.15 6.95 10.95
N GLY A 80 9.29 7.49 10.08
CA GLY A 80 7.85 7.59 10.36
C GLY A 80 7.21 6.22 10.63
N GLY A 81 7.57 5.19 9.86
CA GLY A 81 7.12 3.81 10.08
C GLY A 81 7.61 3.23 11.42
N CYS A 82 8.87 3.46 11.79
CA CYS A 82 9.41 3.02 13.08
C CYS A 82 8.68 3.69 14.26
N ILE A 83 8.40 5.00 14.17
CA ILE A 83 7.67 5.74 15.21
C ILE A 83 6.24 5.19 15.34
N TYR A 84 5.55 5.01 14.21
CA TYR A 84 4.19 4.44 14.20
C TYR A 84 4.17 3.05 14.84
N MET A 85 5.13 2.18 14.48
CA MET A 85 5.25 0.84 15.05
C MET A 85 5.52 0.89 16.56
N ALA A 86 6.40 1.78 17.03
CA ALA A 86 6.70 1.94 18.44
C ALA A 86 5.46 2.39 19.24
N ILE A 87 4.72 3.38 18.74
CA ILE A 87 3.47 3.84 19.35
C ILE A 87 2.45 2.70 19.40
N ASN A 88 2.29 1.96 18.30
CA ASN A 88 1.36 0.83 18.25
C ASN A 88 1.76 -0.28 19.24
N GLN A 89 3.05 -0.61 19.36
CA GLN A 89 3.54 -1.64 20.27
C GLN A 89 3.35 -1.24 21.74
N ILE A 90 3.66 0.01 22.09
CA ILE A 90 3.42 0.54 23.44
C ILE A 90 1.92 0.59 23.72
N GLY A 91 1.12 1.05 22.77
CA GLY A 91 -0.34 1.07 22.86
C GLY A 91 -0.91 -0.32 23.11
N CYS A 92 -0.44 -1.33 22.39
CA CYS A 92 -0.88 -2.72 22.57
C CYS A 92 -0.46 -3.32 23.93
N ALA A 93 0.62 -2.84 24.55
CA ALA A 93 1.01 -3.26 25.90
C ALA A 93 0.04 -2.74 26.97
N TRP A 94 -0.54 -1.55 26.76
CA TRP A 94 -1.54 -0.97 27.66
C TRP A 94 -2.97 -1.43 27.36
N LEU A 95 -3.31 -1.53 26.07
CA LEU A 95 -4.62 -1.98 25.58
C LEU A 95 -4.40 -3.10 24.55
N PRO A 96 -4.37 -4.37 24.99
CA PRO A 96 -4.16 -5.47 24.07
C PRO A 96 -5.35 -5.59 23.13
N ASN A 97 -5.08 -5.88 21.85
CA ASN A 97 -6.14 -6.04 20.84
C ASN A 97 -7.17 -7.12 21.21
N SER A 98 -6.79 -8.10 22.04
CA SER A 98 -7.70 -9.11 22.58
C SER A 98 -8.76 -8.55 23.53
N TYR A 99 -8.53 -7.36 24.12
CA TYR A 99 -9.48 -6.70 25.01
C TYR A 99 -10.81 -6.43 24.34
N PHE A 100 -10.81 -6.07 23.05
CA PHE A 100 -12.05 -5.83 22.29
C PHE A 100 -12.90 -7.10 22.10
N ASN A 101 -12.34 -8.28 22.38
CA ASN A 101 -13.05 -9.56 22.32
C ASN A 101 -13.36 -10.14 23.71
N THR A 102 -13.12 -9.41 24.81
CA THR A 102 -13.45 -9.88 26.16
C THR A 102 -14.90 -9.54 26.53
N SER A 103 -15.50 -10.37 27.39
CA SER A 103 -16.85 -10.13 27.91
C SER A 103 -16.98 -8.79 28.64
N GLU A 104 -15.92 -8.30 29.28
CA GLU A 104 -15.88 -7.01 29.97
C GLU A 104 -16.15 -5.84 29.01
N PHE A 105 -15.52 -5.86 27.82
CA PHE A 105 -15.77 -4.87 26.78
C PHE A 105 -17.23 -4.92 26.29
N TYR A 106 -17.75 -6.12 26.01
CA TYR A 106 -19.13 -6.29 25.55
C TYR A 106 -20.17 -5.86 26.58
N VAL A 107 -19.97 -6.16 27.87
CA VAL A 107 -20.90 -5.78 28.95
C VAL A 107 -20.87 -4.27 29.20
N SER A 108 -19.69 -3.64 29.20
CA SER A 108 -19.57 -2.18 29.34
C SER A 108 -20.18 -1.44 28.14
N PHE A 109 -20.05 -1.98 26.93
CA PHE A 109 -20.67 -1.40 25.73
C PHE A 109 -22.19 -1.57 25.74
N CYS A 110 -22.70 -2.75 26.10
CA CYS A 110 -24.14 -3.02 26.20
C CYS A 110 -24.81 -2.19 27.30
N THR A 111 -24.17 -2.02 28.47
CA THR A 111 -24.73 -1.18 29.54
C THR A 111 -24.78 0.29 29.13
N HIS A 112 -23.78 0.81 28.42
CA HIS A 112 -23.80 2.18 27.90
C HIS A 112 -24.84 2.38 26.79
N SER A 113 -25.04 1.38 25.91
CA SER A 113 -26.07 1.39 24.87
C SER A 113 -27.49 1.32 25.48
N LEU A 114 -27.73 0.45 26.46
CA LEU A 114 -29.01 0.37 27.17
C LEU A 114 -29.32 1.64 27.97
N GLN A 115 -28.31 2.24 28.63
CA GLN A 115 -28.44 3.52 29.33
C GLN A 115 -28.82 4.66 28.35
N SER A 116 -28.25 4.68 27.15
CA SER A 116 -28.57 5.69 26.13
C SER A 116 -29.99 5.57 25.57
N HIS A 117 -30.54 4.34 25.50
CA HIS A 117 -31.92 4.08 25.11
C HIS A 117 -32.92 4.37 26.24
N LEU A 118 -32.56 4.13 27.50
CA LEU A 118 -33.38 4.46 28.67
C LEU A 118 -33.44 5.96 29.00
N CYS A 119 -32.40 6.73 28.63
CA CYS A 119 -32.34 8.18 28.85
C CYS A 119 -33.01 9.00 27.73
N SER A 120 -33.53 8.34 26.67
CA SER A 120 -34.26 8.96 25.56
C SER A 120 -35.78 8.73 25.60
N ILE A 121 -36.32 8.23 26.72
CA ILE A 121 -37.76 8.12 27.05
C ILE A 121 -38.02 9.01 28.27
#